data_AF-A0A506URA0-F1
#
_entry.id   AF-A0A506URA0-F1
#
_cell.length_a   1.000
_cell.length_b   1.000
_cell.length_c   1.000
_cell.angle_alpha   90.00
_cell.angle_beta   90.00
_cell.angle_gamma   90.00
#
_symmetry.space_group_name_H-M   'P 1'
#
loop_
_entity.id
_entity.type
_entity.pdbx_description
1 polymer ?
#
loop_
_entity_poly.entity_id
_entity_poly.type
_entity_poly.pdbx_seq_one_letter_code
_entity_poly.pdbx_strand_id
1 'polypeptide(L)'
;MASHSPGFPSMEFHPMSPHLSQALTTPSRPNVIHSILRGSFIFGALLSAGGLISAALAAHLPAHFFVPAVPPSLPDGRHMLATAAGMAQWQGAALCLLALVASRLRPLPALCALIGMGGGALMFCGTVTLRAFALPCVPLLAPVGGMGLILSWILLGFAFPGRKQWLDSQNAQEQKKL
;
A
#
# COMPACT_ATOMS: atom_id res chain seq x y z
N MET A 1 43.29 29.89 73.21
CA MET A 1 42.81 30.32 71.87
C MET A 1 42.49 29.07 71.06
N ALA A 2 41.38 29.09 70.36
CA ALA A 2 40.54 27.95 69.98
C ALA A 2 41.18 26.93 69.02
N SER A 3 41.09 25.63 69.33
CA SER A 3 41.13 24.55 68.34
C SER A 3 39.75 23.88 68.28
N HIS A 4 38.83 24.53 67.56
CA HIS A 4 37.55 23.93 67.21
C HIS A 4 37.78 22.98 66.02
N SER A 5 37.64 21.68 66.25
CA SER A 5 37.65 20.67 65.21
C SER A 5 36.24 20.57 64.62
N PRO A 6 36.01 20.82 63.32
CA PRO A 6 34.70 20.62 62.70
C PRO A 6 34.48 19.13 62.42
N GLY A 7 33.48 18.54 63.08
CA GLY A 7 32.98 17.21 62.75
C GLY A 7 32.40 17.20 61.33
N PHE A 8 32.88 16.29 60.49
CA PHE A 8 32.35 16.06 59.15
C PHE A 8 30.91 15.53 59.24
N PRO A 9 29.95 16.09 58.49
CA PRO A 9 28.66 15.46 58.30
C PRO A 9 28.82 14.28 57.35
N SER A 10 28.47 13.07 57.83
CA SER A 10 28.32 11.88 57.01
C SER A 10 27.34 12.14 55.88
N MET A 11 27.83 12.10 54.63
CA MET A 11 26.96 12.07 53.47
C MET A 11 26.25 10.72 53.43
N GLU A 12 24.99 10.69 53.85
CA GLU A 12 24.08 9.59 53.53
C GLU A 12 23.92 9.52 52.01
N PHE A 13 24.52 8.48 51.43
CA PHE A 13 24.37 8.13 50.04
C PHE A 13 22.96 7.53 49.86
N HIS A 14 21.99 8.38 49.51
CA HIS A 14 20.67 7.89 49.09
C HIS A 14 20.82 7.12 47.77
N PRO A 15 20.53 5.80 47.74
CA PRO A 15 20.59 5.05 46.50
C PRO A 15 19.56 5.62 45.52
N MET A 16 20.05 6.02 44.36
CA MET A 16 19.27 6.49 43.23
C MET A 16 18.19 5.45 42.89
N SER A 17 16.93 5.88 42.96
CA SER A 17 15.76 5.03 42.77
C SER A 17 15.77 4.37 41.37
N PRO A 18 15.70 3.03 41.27
CA PRO A 18 15.82 2.29 40.01
C PRO A 18 14.60 2.41 39.07
N HIS A 19 13.59 3.21 39.43
CA HIS A 19 12.32 3.29 38.70
C HIS A 19 12.35 4.16 37.43
N LEU A 20 13.37 5.01 37.22
CA LEU A 20 13.40 5.91 36.06
C LEU A 20 14.09 5.33 34.81
N SER A 21 14.83 4.22 34.94
CA SER A 21 15.52 3.61 33.80
C SER A 21 14.67 2.66 32.95
N GLN A 22 13.44 2.33 33.39
CA GLN A 22 12.55 1.42 32.65
C GLN A 22 11.62 2.11 31.64
N ALA A 23 11.56 3.44 31.63
CA ALA A 23 10.60 4.16 30.79
C ALA A 23 11.07 4.41 29.34
N LEU A 24 12.34 4.17 28.99
CA LEU A 24 12.91 4.67 27.73
C LEU A 24 13.24 3.63 26.65
N THR A 25 12.98 2.34 26.85
CA THR A 25 13.32 1.32 25.84
C THR A 25 12.28 0.23 25.75
N THR A 26 11.02 0.58 25.48
CA THR A 26 10.13 -0.38 24.82
C THR A 26 10.21 -0.12 23.32
N PRO A 27 10.96 -0.93 22.54
CA PRO A 27 10.80 -0.93 21.10
C PRO A 27 9.36 -1.39 20.80
N SER A 28 8.46 -0.43 20.65
CA SER A 28 7.10 -0.65 20.22
C SER A 28 7.21 -1.35 18.87
N ARG A 29 6.94 -2.66 18.84
CA ARG A 29 6.96 -3.45 17.61
C ARG A 29 6.11 -2.70 16.59
N PRO A 30 6.65 -2.29 15.43
CA PRO A 30 5.85 -1.61 14.44
C PRO A 30 4.68 -2.54 14.11
N ASN A 31 3.48 -2.05 14.39
CA ASN A 31 2.26 -2.80 14.20
C ASN A 31 2.24 -3.25 12.74
N VAL A 32 2.22 -4.56 12.48
CA VAL A 32 2.42 -5.16 11.14
C VAL A 32 1.47 -4.53 10.12
N ILE A 33 0.27 -4.17 10.56
CA ILE A 33 -0.76 -3.46 9.81
C ILE A 33 -0.26 -2.10 9.31
N HIS A 34 0.42 -1.31 10.14
CA HIS A 34 0.97 0.00 9.78
C HIS A 34 2.07 -0.12 8.72
N SER A 35 2.91 -1.15 8.80
CA SER A 35 3.93 -1.44 7.79
C SER A 35 3.30 -1.83 6.44
N ILE A 36 2.27 -2.69 6.47
CA ILE A 36 1.51 -3.10 5.27
C ILE A 36 0.84 -1.89 4.63
N LEU A 37 0.18 -1.04 5.43
CA LEU A 37 -0.48 0.18 4.98
C LEU A 37 0.46 1.17 4.32
N ARG A 38 1.63 1.37 4.91
CA ARG A 38 2.63 2.26 4.35
C ARG A 38 3.21 1.67 3.07
N GLY A 39 3.45 0.37 3.04
CA GLY A 39 3.90 -0.35 1.84
C GLY A 39 2.90 -0.24 0.69
N SER A 40 1.61 -0.46 0.97
CA SER A 40 0.55 -0.36 -0.05
C SER A 40 0.42 1.05 -0.62
N PHE A 41 0.49 2.07 0.24
CA PHE A 41 0.45 3.47 -0.19
C PHE A 41 1.64 3.82 -1.08
N ILE A 42 2.86 3.48 -0.65
CA ILE A 42 4.09 3.73 -1.44
C ILE A 42 3.99 3.02 -2.79
N PHE A 43 3.57 1.76 -2.77
CA PHE A 43 3.43 0.97 -3.99
C PHE A 43 2.37 1.55 -4.95
N GLY A 44 1.20 1.96 -4.42
CA GLY A 44 0.16 2.63 -5.21
C GLY A 44 0.61 3.97 -5.80
N ALA A 45 1.38 4.75 -5.05
CA ALA A 45 1.95 6.01 -5.51
C ALA A 45 2.98 5.79 -6.63
N LEU A 46 3.88 4.80 -6.48
CA LEU A 46 4.86 4.44 -7.51
C LEU A 46 4.18 3.93 -8.77
N LEU A 47 3.14 3.09 -8.64
CA LEU A 47 2.38 2.59 -9.78
C LEU A 47 1.68 3.72 -10.53
N SER A 48 1.10 4.68 -9.80
CA SER A 48 0.46 5.87 -10.39
C SER A 48 1.49 6.74 -11.11
N ALA A 49 2.65 7.00 -10.49
CA ALA A 49 3.73 7.76 -11.11
C ALA A 49 4.25 7.08 -12.38
N GLY A 50 4.40 5.74 -12.36
CA GLY A 50 4.72 4.96 -13.56
C GLY A 50 3.67 5.12 -14.66
N GLY A 51 2.39 5.11 -14.30
CA GLY A 51 1.29 5.42 -15.22
C GLY A 51 1.41 6.83 -15.82
N LEU A 52 1.71 7.86 -15.02
CA LEU A 52 1.96 9.21 -15.54
C LEU A 52 3.13 9.25 -16.52
N ILE A 53 4.23 8.59 -16.20
CA ILE A 53 5.41 8.50 -17.10
C ILE A 53 5.00 7.84 -18.42
N SER A 54 4.31 6.70 -18.38
CA SER A 54 3.82 6.01 -19.58
C SER A 54 2.85 6.88 -20.40
N ALA A 55 1.96 7.64 -19.75
CA ALA A 55 1.06 8.58 -20.44
C ALA A 55 1.85 9.71 -21.12
N ALA A 56 2.84 10.28 -20.44
CA ALA A 56 3.70 11.31 -21.00
C ALA A 56 4.52 10.76 -22.18
N LEU A 57 5.04 9.54 -22.08
CA LEU A 57 5.72 8.86 -23.18
C LEU A 57 4.77 8.65 -24.36
N ALA A 58 3.54 8.18 -24.13
CA ALA A 58 2.55 8.00 -25.19
C ALA A 58 2.19 9.33 -25.90
N ALA A 59 2.15 10.44 -25.14
CA ALA A 59 1.83 11.77 -25.67
C ALA A 59 2.99 12.41 -26.44
N HIS A 60 4.23 12.23 -25.98
CA HIS A 60 5.39 12.98 -26.48
C HIS A 60 6.34 12.16 -27.35
N LEU A 61 6.37 10.83 -27.27
CA LEU A 61 7.25 10.04 -28.16
C LEU A 61 6.71 10.00 -29.59
N PRO A 62 7.59 10.13 -30.60
CA PRO A 62 7.24 9.88 -31.99
C PRO A 62 6.66 8.48 -32.25
N ALA A 63 5.80 8.35 -33.26
CA ALA A 63 5.09 7.11 -33.58
C ALA A 63 6.01 5.91 -33.91
N HIS A 64 7.23 6.16 -34.43
CA HIS A 64 8.17 5.09 -34.82
C HIS A 64 8.75 4.29 -33.65
N PHE A 65 8.61 4.78 -32.41
CA PHE A 65 8.99 4.02 -31.22
C PHE A 65 7.93 3.00 -30.78
N PHE A 66 6.73 3.06 -31.34
CA PHE A 66 5.62 2.19 -30.98
C PHE A 66 5.38 1.11 -32.02
N VAL A 67 4.80 -0.01 -31.59
CA VAL A 67 4.30 -1.03 -32.50
C VAL A 67 3.23 -0.43 -33.41
N PRO A 68 3.37 -0.52 -34.74
CA PRO A 68 2.35 -0.04 -35.67
C PRO A 68 1.10 -0.95 -35.64
N ALA A 69 -0.07 -0.34 -35.83
CA ALA A 69 -1.34 -1.06 -35.95
C ALA A 69 -1.42 -1.82 -37.29
N VAL A 70 -1.07 -3.11 -37.29
CA VAL A 70 -1.19 -3.98 -38.46
C VAL A 70 -1.87 -5.30 -38.05
N PRO A 71 -3.09 -5.59 -38.54
CA PRO A 71 -3.96 -4.79 -39.40
C PRO A 71 -4.51 -3.52 -38.71
N PRO A 72 -5.04 -2.53 -39.46
CA PRO A 72 -5.54 -1.24 -38.93
C PRO A 72 -6.73 -1.37 -37.97
N SER A 73 -7.29 -2.57 -37.81
CA SER A 73 -8.34 -2.87 -36.84
C SER A 73 -7.81 -3.12 -35.42
N LEU A 74 -6.49 -3.25 -35.24
CA LEU A 74 -5.88 -3.41 -33.92
C LEU A 74 -5.43 -2.05 -33.36
N PRO A 75 -5.49 -1.86 -32.03
CA PRO A 75 -4.93 -0.68 -31.40
C PRO A 75 -3.42 -0.60 -31.64
N ASP A 76 -2.93 0.59 -31.94
CA ASP A 76 -1.49 0.85 -32.07
C ASP A 76 -0.80 0.81 -30.69
N GLY A 77 0.52 0.65 -30.69
CA GLY A 77 1.31 0.59 -29.46
C GLY A 77 1.14 1.83 -28.58
N ARG A 78 0.90 3.00 -29.20
CA ARG A 78 0.63 4.24 -28.46
C ARG A 78 -0.68 4.18 -27.69
N HIS A 79 -1.77 3.75 -28.32
CA HIS A 79 -3.06 3.56 -27.66
C HIS A 79 -2.99 2.48 -26.58
N MET A 80 -2.25 1.40 -26.84
CA MET A 80 -1.98 0.37 -25.82
C MET A 80 -1.25 0.95 -24.60
N LEU A 81 -0.24 1.80 -24.81
CA LEU A 81 0.49 2.43 -23.72
C LEU A 81 -0.38 3.41 -22.94
N ALA A 82 -1.17 4.24 -23.64
CA ALA A 82 -2.08 5.20 -23.02
C ALA A 82 -3.17 4.50 -22.19
N THR A 83 -3.73 3.40 -22.69
CA THR A 83 -4.72 2.60 -21.94
C THR A 83 -4.10 1.91 -20.73
N ALA A 84 -2.90 1.33 -20.87
CA ALA A 84 -2.16 0.78 -19.74
C ALA A 84 -1.83 1.83 -18.68
N ALA A 85 -1.44 3.04 -19.10
CA ALA A 85 -1.16 4.16 -18.21
C ALA A 85 -2.40 4.56 -17.40
N GLY A 86 -3.56 4.71 -18.06
CA GLY A 86 -4.82 4.99 -17.37
C GLY A 86 -5.18 3.90 -16.37
N MET A 87 -5.02 2.63 -16.74
CA MET A 87 -5.26 1.51 -15.82
C MET A 87 -4.29 1.52 -14.63
N ALA A 88 -3.00 1.74 -14.85
CA ALA A 88 -2.00 1.83 -13.78
C ALA A 88 -2.33 2.97 -12.79
N GLN A 89 -2.78 4.12 -13.28
CA GLN A 89 -3.22 5.25 -12.44
C GLN A 89 -4.44 4.88 -11.61
N TRP A 90 -5.47 4.26 -12.21
CA TRP A 90 -6.67 3.84 -11.49
C TRP A 90 -6.37 2.79 -10.42
N GLN A 91 -5.56 1.77 -10.74
CA GLN A 91 -5.18 0.75 -9.77
C GLN A 91 -4.28 1.33 -8.66
N GLY A 92 -3.37 2.24 -9.01
CA GLY A 92 -2.52 2.93 -8.05
C GLY A 92 -3.32 3.81 -7.08
N ALA A 93 -4.28 4.59 -7.59
CA ALA A 93 -5.20 5.38 -6.77
C ALA A 93 -6.04 4.48 -5.84
N ALA A 94 -6.54 3.35 -6.34
CA ALA A 94 -7.29 2.41 -5.53
C ALA A 94 -6.44 1.80 -4.40
N LEU A 95 -5.16 1.48 -4.64
CA LEU A 95 -4.23 1.01 -3.62
C LEU A 95 -3.93 2.07 -2.55
N CYS A 96 -3.78 3.34 -2.95
CA CYS A 96 -3.63 4.46 -2.02
C CYS A 96 -4.89 4.64 -1.16
N LEU A 97 -6.08 4.62 -1.77
CA LEU A 97 -7.35 4.72 -1.05
C LEU A 97 -7.56 3.52 -0.11
N LEU A 98 -7.20 2.32 -0.56
CA LEU A 98 -7.26 1.12 0.27
C LEU A 98 -6.39 1.25 1.51
N ALA A 99 -5.20 1.85 1.38
CA ALA A 99 -4.33 2.15 2.51
C ALA A 99 -4.97 3.12 3.51
N LEU A 100 -5.75 4.10 3.05
CA LEU A 100 -6.46 5.02 3.93
C LEU A 100 -7.62 4.34 4.67
N VAL A 101 -8.28 3.37 4.05
CA VAL A 101 -9.49 2.72 4.58
C VAL A 101 -9.18 1.41 5.32
N ALA A 102 -7.95 0.88 5.29
CA ALA A 102 -7.69 -0.48 5.77
C ALA A 102 -7.98 -0.71 7.25
N SER A 103 -7.98 0.34 8.08
CA SER A 103 -8.39 0.25 9.50
C SER A 103 -9.85 -0.17 9.68
N ARG A 104 -10.69 0.00 8.66
CA ARG A 104 -12.12 -0.36 8.67
C ARG A 104 -12.42 -1.67 7.93
N LEU A 105 -11.42 -2.29 7.32
CA LEU A 105 -11.56 -3.48 6.47
C LEU A 105 -11.11 -4.74 7.21
N ARG A 106 -11.65 -5.89 6.82
CA ARG A 106 -11.19 -7.18 7.34
C ARG A 106 -9.76 -7.43 6.83
N PRO A 107 -8.79 -7.74 7.71
CA PRO A 107 -7.37 -7.70 7.37
C PRO A 107 -6.95 -8.75 6.33
N LEU A 108 -7.49 -9.97 6.44
CA LEU A 108 -7.14 -11.08 5.54
C LEU A 108 -7.58 -10.86 4.08
N PRO A 109 -8.86 -10.58 3.78
CA PRO A 109 -9.29 -10.31 2.42
C PRO A 109 -8.71 -9.01 1.86
N ALA A 110 -8.49 -7.98 2.70
CA ALA A 110 -7.80 -6.76 2.28
C ALA A 110 -6.35 -7.01 1.86
N LEU A 111 -5.62 -7.88 2.58
CA LEU A 111 -4.26 -8.29 2.20
C LEU A 111 -4.22 -9.06 0.88
N CYS A 112 -5.13 -10.03 0.69
CA CYS A 112 -5.22 -10.75 -0.57
C CYS A 112 -5.57 -9.83 -1.74
N ALA A 113 -6.51 -8.90 -1.53
CA ALA A 113 -6.85 -7.88 -2.52
C ALA A 113 -5.66 -6.97 -2.83
N LEU A 114 -4.88 -6.58 -1.83
CA LEU A 114 -3.69 -5.75 -2.01
C LEU A 114 -2.64 -6.44 -2.90
N ILE A 115 -2.28 -7.69 -2.56
CA ILE A 115 -1.28 -8.46 -3.29
C ILE A 115 -1.75 -8.73 -4.71
N GLY A 116 -3.01 -9.11 -4.88
CA GLY A 116 -3.58 -9.37 -6.20
C GLY A 116 -3.74 -8.10 -7.05
N MET A 117 -4.15 -6.96 -6.46
CA MET A 117 -4.23 -5.69 -7.18
C MET A 117 -2.85 -5.24 -7.64
N GLY A 118 -1.86 -5.25 -6.74
CA GLY A 118 -0.53 -4.80 -7.07
C GLY A 118 0.19 -5.72 -8.06
N GLY A 119 0.15 -7.03 -7.82
CA GLY A 119 0.73 -8.02 -8.72
C GLY A 119 0.02 -8.06 -10.08
N GLY A 120 -1.31 -8.06 -10.08
CA GLY A 120 -2.13 -8.04 -11.30
C GLY A 120 -1.90 -6.77 -12.12
N ALA A 121 -1.82 -5.61 -11.47
CA ALA A 121 -1.53 -4.34 -12.15
C ALA A 121 -0.13 -4.34 -12.77
N LEU A 122 0.90 -4.82 -12.09
CA LEU A 122 2.24 -4.93 -12.66
C LEU A 122 2.30 -5.90 -13.83
N MET A 123 1.70 -7.08 -13.69
CA MET A 123 1.65 -8.05 -14.78
C MET A 123 0.92 -7.49 -15.99
N PHE A 124 -0.27 -6.91 -15.80
CA PHE A 124 -1.06 -6.36 -16.89
C PHE A 124 -0.42 -5.11 -17.51
N CYS A 125 -0.18 -4.07 -16.71
CA CYS A 125 0.34 -2.80 -17.22
C CYS A 125 1.77 -2.94 -17.73
N GLY A 126 2.61 -3.74 -17.07
CA GLY A 126 3.98 -4.01 -17.50
C GLY A 126 4.04 -4.75 -18.83
N THR A 127 3.23 -5.80 -19.01
CA THR A 127 3.19 -6.56 -20.27
C THR A 127 2.64 -5.73 -21.42
N VAL A 128 1.58 -4.95 -21.20
CA VAL A 128 1.03 -4.05 -22.22
C VAL A 128 2.05 -2.96 -22.60
N THR A 129 2.77 -2.43 -21.61
CA THR A 129 3.87 -1.46 -21.86
C THR A 129 4.99 -2.09 -22.69
N LEU A 130 5.47 -3.27 -22.32
CA LEU A 130 6.49 -3.99 -23.11
C LEU A 130 6.01 -4.25 -24.54
N ARG A 131 4.76 -4.71 -24.68
CA ARG A 131 4.16 -4.99 -25.98
C ARG A 131 3.99 -3.73 -26.84
N ALA A 132 3.71 -2.59 -26.23
CA ALA A 132 3.64 -1.30 -26.94
C ALA A 132 4.96 -0.91 -27.63
N PHE A 133 6.10 -1.30 -27.06
CA PHE A 133 7.45 -1.04 -27.57
C PHE A 133 8.06 -2.21 -28.35
N ALA A 134 7.26 -3.20 -28.75
CA ALA A 134 7.73 -4.41 -29.46
C ALA A 134 8.73 -5.26 -28.65
N LEU A 135 8.79 -5.10 -27.32
CA LEU A 135 9.68 -5.88 -26.47
C LEU A 135 9.10 -7.30 -26.25
N PRO A 136 9.95 -8.33 -26.18
CA PRO A 136 9.50 -9.70 -25.94
C PRO A 136 8.81 -9.81 -24.58
N CYS A 137 7.60 -10.36 -24.56
CA CYS A 137 6.83 -10.61 -23.36
C CYS A 137 6.03 -11.92 -23.48
N VAL A 138 5.75 -12.58 -22.35
CA VAL A 138 4.92 -13.79 -22.34
C VAL A 138 3.46 -13.42 -22.65
N PRO A 139 2.84 -13.95 -23.72
CA PRO A 139 1.54 -13.49 -24.22
C PRO A 139 0.38 -13.75 -23.24
N LEU A 140 0.49 -14.79 -22.41
CA LEU A 140 -0.50 -15.15 -21.39
C LEU A 140 -0.46 -14.25 -20.14
N LEU A 141 0.57 -13.44 -20.00
CA LEU A 141 0.80 -12.69 -18.76
C LEU A 141 -0.17 -11.51 -18.61
N ALA A 142 -0.58 -10.87 -19.71
CA ALA A 142 -1.58 -9.80 -19.66
C ALA A 142 -2.98 -10.33 -19.27
N PRO A 143 -3.53 -11.39 -19.90
CA PRO A 143 -4.81 -11.99 -19.48
C PRO A 143 -4.80 -12.47 -18.02
N VAL A 144 -3.72 -13.12 -17.57
CA VAL A 144 -3.59 -13.58 -16.19
C VAL A 144 -3.56 -12.41 -15.20
N GLY A 145 -2.82 -11.34 -15.52
CA GLY A 145 -2.81 -10.11 -14.74
C GLY A 145 -4.19 -9.48 -14.64
N GLY A 146 -4.94 -9.42 -15.74
CA GLY A 146 -6.31 -8.91 -15.78
C GLY A 146 -7.28 -9.73 -14.93
N MET A 147 -7.22 -11.06 -15.00
CA MET A 147 -8.02 -11.94 -14.14
C MET A 147 -7.68 -11.75 -12.65
N GLY A 148 -6.39 -11.59 -12.33
CA GLY A 148 -5.93 -11.27 -10.99
C GLY A 148 -6.52 -9.97 -10.46
N LEU A 149 -6.57 -8.92 -11.30
CA LEU A 149 -7.20 -7.64 -10.94
C LEU A 149 -8.70 -7.82 -10.64
N ILE A 150 -9.44 -8.51 -11.53
CA ILE A 150 -10.88 -8.75 -11.34
C ILE A 150 -11.14 -9.48 -10.01
N LEU A 151 -10.39 -10.55 -9.75
CA LEU A 151 -10.53 -11.32 -8.53
C LEU A 151 -10.22 -10.46 -7.29
N SER A 152 -9.23 -9.58 -7.38
CA SER A 152 -8.84 -8.70 -6.28
C SER A 152 -9.91 -7.65 -5.95
N TRP A 153 -10.55 -7.08 -6.95
CA TRP A 153 -11.69 -6.17 -6.76
C TRP A 153 -12.88 -6.89 -6.11
N ILE A 154 -13.14 -8.13 -6.50
CA ILE A 154 -14.17 -8.97 -5.87
C ILE A 154 -13.84 -9.22 -4.39
N LEU A 155 -12.59 -9.63 -4.10
CA LEU A 155 -12.13 -9.84 -2.71
C LEU A 155 -12.22 -8.56 -1.88
N LEU A 156 -11.91 -7.41 -2.46
CA LEU A 156 -12.03 -6.13 -1.79
C LEU A 156 -13.49 -5.83 -1.41
N GLY A 157 -14.45 -6.16 -2.28
CA GLY A 157 -15.89 -6.07 -1.97
C GLY A 157 -16.26 -6.93 -0.75
N PHE A 158 -15.73 -8.15 -0.66
CA PHE A 158 -15.94 -9.03 0.50
C PHE A 158 -15.20 -8.59 1.78
N ALA A 159 -14.20 -7.72 1.66
CA ALA A 159 -13.45 -7.21 2.80
C ALA A 159 -14.25 -6.18 3.61
N PHE A 160 -15.29 -5.56 3.03
CA PHE A 160 -16.16 -4.64 3.73
C PHE A 160 -17.02 -5.39 4.75
N PRO A 161 -17.02 -4.98 6.04
CA PRO A 161 -17.89 -5.59 7.04
C PRO A 161 -19.35 -5.35 6.64
N GLY A 162 -20.12 -6.44 6.53
CA GLY A 162 -21.53 -6.36 6.21
C GLY A 162 -22.29 -5.54 7.26
N ARG A 163 -23.35 -4.84 6.83
CA ARG A 163 -24.21 -3.95 7.67
C ARG A 163 -24.62 -4.57 9.01
N LYS A 164 -24.71 -5.90 9.06
CA LYS A 164 -25.02 -6.69 10.26
C LYS A 164 -24.01 -6.51 11.40
N GLN A 165 -22.71 -6.51 11.09
CA GLN A 165 -21.66 -6.41 12.11
C GLN A 165 -21.61 -5.01 12.76
N TRP A 166 -22.02 -3.97 12.03
CA TRP A 166 -22.21 -2.62 12.57
C TRP A 166 -23.42 -2.55 13.53
N LEU A 167 -24.53 -3.19 13.16
CA LEU A 167 -25.71 -3.30 14.04
C LEU A 167 -25.39 -4.09 15.31
N ASP A 168 -24.68 -5.20 15.21
CA ASP A 168 -24.26 -6.00 16.36
C ASP A 168 -23.34 -5.21 17.30
N SER A 169 -22.47 -4.35 16.74
CA SER A 169 -21.60 -3.46 17.51
C SER A 169 -22.39 -2.35 18.23
N GLN A 170 -23.42 -1.80 17.60
CA GLN A 170 -24.34 -0.82 18.19
C GLN A 170 -25.13 -1.46 19.35
N ASN A 171 -25.74 -2.62 19.11
CA ASN A 171 -26.52 -3.35 20.11
C ASN A 171 -25.66 -3.75 21.33
N ALA A 172 -24.42 -4.18 21.11
CA ALA A 172 -23.49 -4.51 22.19
C ALA A 172 -23.05 -3.28 23.02
N GLN A 173 -23.04 -2.08 22.42
CA GLN A 173 -22.79 -0.84 23.17
C GLN A 173 -24.00 -0.41 24.00
N GLU A 174 -25.22 -0.59 23.48
CA GLU A 174 -26.44 -0.31 24.24
C GLU A 174 -26.58 -1.24 25.46
N GLN A 175 -26.28 -2.52 25.31
CA GLN A 175 -26.35 -3.47 26.44
C GLN A 175 -25.35 -3.18 27.56
N LYS A 176 -24.25 -2.47 27.30
CA LYS A 176 -23.29 -2.07 28.35
C LYS A 176 -23.72 -0.84 29.13
N LYS A 177 -24.76 -0.12 28.67
CA LYS A 177 -25.30 1.07 29.35
C LYS A 177 -26.45 0.74 30.30
N LEU A 178 -27.00 -0.47 30.23
CA LEU A 178 -28.03 -1.01 31.12
C LEU A 178 -27.37 -1.80 32.26
#